data_AF-Q1J312-F1
#
_entry.id   AF-Q1J312-F1
#
_cell.length_a   1.000
_cell.length_b   1.000
_cell.length_c   1.000
_cell.angle_alpha   90.00
_cell.angle_beta   90.00
_cell.angle_gamma   90.00
#
_symmetry.space_group_name_H-M   'P 1'
#
loop_
_entity.id
_entity.type
_entity.pdbx_description
1 polymer ?
#
loop_
_entity_poly.entity_id
_entity_poly.type
_entity_poly.pdbx_seq_one_letter_code
_entity_poly.pdbx_strand_id
1 'polypeptide(L)'
;MPVCPPEERMTIYRKLGRSGLHLFPIGLGSMQIGWSADEQTAFDILDAYFGAGGNFIDTADIYTTWTPGNPGGVSEAIIGRWMKSRGNRRDLVIATKVRGPMGEFGRDGRKSIHQREGLSRRWMLQACEDSLRRLGVDHIDLY
;
A
#
# COMPACT_ATOMS: atom_id res chain seq x y z
N MET A 1 11.71 -20.41 7.69
CA MET A 1 12.23 -20.44 6.31
C MET A 1 13.65 -19.89 6.34
N PRO A 2 14.65 -20.51 5.69
CA PRO A 2 15.98 -19.94 5.62
C PRO A 2 15.92 -18.62 4.83
N VAL A 3 16.48 -17.56 5.42
CA VAL A 3 16.60 -16.25 4.80
C VAL A 3 17.69 -16.35 3.73
N CYS A 4 17.45 -15.84 2.52
CA CYS A 4 18.44 -15.83 1.45
C CYS A 4 19.75 -15.14 1.95
N PRO A 5 20.93 -15.74 1.72
CA PRO A 5 22.22 -15.16 2.12
C PRO A 5 22.38 -13.74 1.57
N PRO A 6 23.04 -12.81 2.30
CA PRO A 6 23.21 -11.42 1.87
C PRO A 6 23.84 -11.27 0.47
N GLU A 7 24.70 -12.22 0.10
CA GLU A 7 25.46 -12.25 -1.15
C GLU A 7 24.68 -12.73 -2.39
N GLU A 8 23.49 -13.32 -2.21
CA GLU A 8 22.59 -13.72 -3.31
C GLU A 8 21.39 -12.77 -3.49
N ARG A 9 21.28 -11.74 -2.65
CA ARG A 9 20.26 -10.71 -2.85
C ARG A 9 20.49 -10.04 -4.20
N MET A 10 19.46 -9.97 -5.02
CA MET A 10 19.45 -9.14 -6.22
C MET A 10 19.60 -7.67 -5.81
N THR A 11 20.84 -7.20 -5.63
CA THR A 11 21.20 -5.88 -5.10
C THR A 11 21.04 -4.75 -6.11
N ILE A 12 20.51 -5.04 -7.31
CA ILE A 12 20.39 -4.05 -8.38
C ILE A 12 19.05 -3.33 -8.25
N TYR A 13 19.04 -2.26 -7.46
CA TYR A 13 17.96 -1.28 -7.50
C TYR A 13 18.03 -0.46 -8.79
N ARG A 14 16.86 -0.13 -9.36
CA ARG A 14 16.72 0.70 -10.56
C ARG A 14 16.17 2.07 -10.19
N LYS A 15 16.79 3.11 -10.72
CA LYS A 15 16.33 4.48 -10.55
C LYS A 15 14.96 4.67 -11.21
N LEU A 16 14.00 5.28 -10.50
CA LEU A 16 12.69 5.61 -11.06
C LEU A 16 12.77 6.92 -11.86
N GLY A 17 13.03 6.79 -13.16
CA GLY A 17 13.09 7.93 -14.08
C GLY A 17 14.10 9.00 -13.64
N ARG A 18 13.63 10.25 -13.52
CA ARG A 18 14.44 11.40 -13.09
C ARG A 18 14.35 11.70 -11.59
N SER A 19 13.71 10.83 -10.81
CA SER A 19 13.56 11.01 -9.35
C SER A 19 14.81 10.55 -8.58
N GLY A 20 14.82 10.74 -7.25
CA GLY A 20 15.82 10.16 -6.36
C GLY A 20 15.53 8.71 -5.93
N LEU A 21 14.39 8.14 -6.32
CA LEU A 21 13.95 6.82 -5.85
C LEU A 21 14.70 5.70 -6.57
N HIS A 22 15.09 4.69 -5.80
CA HIS A 22 15.76 3.48 -6.27
C HIS A 22 14.92 2.26 -5.85
N LEU A 23 14.39 1.53 -6.82
CA LEU A 23 13.40 0.48 -6.60
C LEU A 23 13.96 -0.89 -6.94
N PHE A 24 13.53 -1.90 -6.19
CA PHE A 24 13.72 -3.29 -6.57
C PHE A 24 13.10 -3.50 -7.96
N PRO A 25 13.69 -4.30 -8.85
CA PRO A 25 13.19 -4.45 -10.22
C PRO A 25 11.76 -5.02 -10.31
N ILE A 26 11.22 -5.54 -9.21
CA ILE A 26 9.87 -6.07 -9.08
C ILE A 26 9.13 -5.28 -7.99
N GLY A 27 7.99 -4.68 -8.33
CA GLY A 27 7.09 -4.07 -7.35
C GLY A 27 6.10 -5.08 -6.79
N LEU A 28 5.75 -4.93 -5.51
CA LEU A 28 4.71 -5.74 -4.87
C LEU A 28 3.37 -4.98 -4.88
N GLY A 29 2.44 -5.43 -5.72
CA GLY A 29 1.05 -4.96 -5.69
C GLY A 29 0.27 -5.61 -4.54
N SER A 30 -0.54 -4.83 -3.83
CA SER A 30 -1.17 -5.27 -2.57
C SER A 30 -2.70 -5.40 -2.62
N MET A 31 -3.29 -5.42 -3.82
CA MET A 31 -4.75 -5.49 -4.02
C MET A 31 -5.42 -6.69 -3.34
N GLN A 32 -4.68 -7.79 -3.11
CA GLN A 32 -5.22 -9.01 -2.50
C GLN A 32 -5.23 -8.99 -0.96
N ILE A 33 -4.45 -8.09 -0.34
CA ILE A 33 -4.30 -7.98 1.11
C ILE A 33 -5.60 -7.47 1.73
N GLY A 34 -6.15 -8.24 2.69
CA GLY A 34 -7.46 -7.98 3.30
C GLY A 34 -8.65 -8.50 2.48
N TRP A 35 -8.39 -9.24 1.39
CA TRP A 35 -9.40 -9.94 0.60
C TRP A 35 -9.10 -11.43 0.48
N SER A 36 -8.29 -11.83 -0.51
CA SER A 36 -7.93 -13.25 -0.72
C SER A 36 -6.67 -13.66 0.06
N ALA A 37 -5.89 -12.68 0.52
CA ALA A 37 -4.84 -12.84 1.51
C ALA A 37 -5.30 -12.17 2.82
N ASP A 38 -5.50 -12.98 3.86
CA ASP A 38 -5.72 -12.46 5.22
C ASP A 38 -4.46 -11.79 5.78
N GLU A 39 -4.54 -11.24 6.99
CA GLU A 39 -3.42 -10.48 7.57
C GLU A 39 -2.18 -11.34 7.79
N GLN A 40 -2.33 -12.59 8.24
CA GLN A 40 -1.20 -13.47 8.47
C GLN A 40 -0.51 -13.82 7.14
N THR A 41 -1.29 -14.19 6.12
CA THR A 41 -0.79 -14.48 4.78
C THR A 41 -0.13 -13.24 4.16
N ALA A 42 -0.71 -12.05 4.37
CA ALA A 42 -0.13 -10.80 3.91
C ALA A 42 1.22 -10.52 4.57
N PHE A 43 1.35 -10.75 5.87
CA PHE A 43 2.64 -10.60 6.57
C PHE A 43 3.68 -11.56 6.02
N ASP A 44 3.33 -12.82 5.77
CA ASP A 44 4.25 -13.82 5.20
C ASP A 44 4.72 -13.41 3.79
N ILE A 45 3.80 -12.90 2.95
CA ILE A 45 4.13 -12.38 1.61
C ILE A 45 5.04 -11.16 1.70
N LEU A 46 4.72 -10.20 2.57
CA LEU A 46 5.48 -8.97 2.76
C LEU A 46 6.89 -9.26 3.31
N ASP A 47 7.01 -10.15 4.29
CA ASP A 47 8.29 -10.59 4.85
C ASP A 47 9.14 -11.31 3.79
N ALA A 48 8.54 -12.18 2.96
CA ALA A 48 9.25 -12.86 1.88
C ALA A 48 9.75 -11.88 0.81
N TYR A 49 8.90 -10.92 0.38
CA TYR A 49 9.27 -9.90 -0.59
C TYR A 49 10.41 -9.01 -0.06
N PHE A 50 10.27 -8.50 1.17
CA PHE A 50 11.28 -7.67 1.81
C PHE A 50 12.60 -8.44 2.04
N GLY A 51 12.50 -9.71 2.47
CA GLY A 51 13.66 -10.59 2.66
C GLY A 51 14.46 -10.84 1.38
N ALA A 52 13.80 -10.81 0.22
CA ALA A 52 14.44 -10.93 -1.10
C ALA A 52 15.09 -9.62 -1.60
N GLY A 53 15.00 -8.52 -0.84
CA GLY A 53 15.48 -7.19 -1.23
C GLY A 53 14.41 -6.29 -1.87
N GLY A 54 13.15 -6.73 -1.86
CA GLY A 54 12.01 -5.92 -2.31
C GLY A 54 11.83 -4.68 -1.45
N ASN A 55 11.66 -3.52 -2.08
CA ASN A 55 11.46 -2.26 -1.36
C ASN A 55 10.31 -1.41 -1.90
N PHE A 56 9.54 -1.86 -2.89
CA PHE A 56 8.47 -1.06 -3.49
C PHE A 56 7.11 -1.75 -3.31
N ILE A 57 6.23 -1.12 -2.52
CA ILE A 57 4.87 -1.62 -2.25
C ILE A 57 3.84 -0.65 -2.84
N ASP A 58 2.95 -1.19 -3.66
CA ASP A 58 1.87 -0.46 -4.33
C ASP A 58 0.51 -0.85 -3.75
N THR A 59 -0.20 0.12 -3.18
CA THR A 59 -1.55 -0.03 -2.60
C THR A 59 -2.51 1.04 -3.13
N ALA A 60 -3.74 1.11 -2.61
CA ALA A 60 -4.71 2.16 -2.94
C ALA A 60 -5.73 2.34 -1.81
N ASP A 61 -6.29 3.54 -1.70
CA ASP A 61 -7.35 3.87 -0.74
C ASP A 61 -8.57 2.94 -0.88
N ILE A 62 -8.94 2.57 -2.11
CA ILE A 62 -10.08 1.68 -2.35
C ILE A 62 -9.80 0.21 -2.08
N TYR A 63 -8.59 -0.21 -1.70
CA TYR A 63 -8.31 -1.64 -1.51
C TYR A 63 -8.84 -2.12 -0.14
N THR A 64 -9.87 -2.98 -0.06
CA THR A 64 -10.63 -3.70 -1.12
C THR A 64 -12.15 -3.50 -1.02
N THR A 65 -12.66 -2.39 -1.55
CA THR A 65 -14.08 -2.01 -1.46
C THR A 65 -15.04 -3.01 -2.13
N TRP A 66 -14.56 -3.86 -3.04
CA TRP A 66 -15.36 -4.89 -3.71
C TRP A 66 -15.54 -6.18 -2.88
N THR A 67 -14.99 -6.24 -1.67
CA THR A 67 -15.18 -7.35 -0.74
C THR A 67 -16.34 -7.02 0.23
N PRO A 68 -17.32 -7.92 0.43
CA PRO A 68 -18.38 -7.71 1.42
C PRO A 68 -17.80 -7.34 2.80
N GLY A 69 -18.36 -6.32 3.43
CA GLY A 69 -17.91 -5.80 4.72
C GLY A 69 -16.64 -4.92 4.72
N ASN A 70 -15.99 -4.70 3.57
CA ASN A 70 -14.79 -3.86 3.50
C ASN A 70 -15.10 -2.42 3.02
N PRO A 71 -14.76 -1.38 3.82
CA PRO A 71 -15.03 0.02 3.45
C PRO A 71 -13.97 0.65 2.54
N GLY A 72 -12.93 -0.09 2.14
CA GLY A 72 -11.69 0.45 1.56
C GLY A 72 -10.64 0.79 2.63
N GLY A 73 -9.38 0.85 2.23
CA GLY A 73 -8.24 1.17 3.09
C GLY A 73 -7.74 0.01 3.95
N VAL A 74 -8.31 -1.19 3.79
CA VAL A 74 -7.94 -2.39 4.56
C VAL A 74 -6.52 -2.83 4.23
N SER A 75 -6.15 -2.81 2.94
CA SER A 75 -4.79 -3.14 2.49
C SER A 75 -3.76 -2.18 3.11
N GLU A 76 -4.02 -0.87 3.06
CA GLU A 76 -3.18 0.16 3.70
C GLU A 76 -3.03 -0.07 5.21
N ALA A 77 -4.11 -0.41 5.90
CA ALA A 77 -4.08 -0.64 7.34
C ALA A 77 -3.24 -1.88 7.71
N ILE A 78 -3.34 -2.97 6.93
CA ILE A 78 -2.54 -4.18 7.12
C ILE A 78 -1.05 -3.91 6.85
N ILE A 79 -0.73 -3.23 5.74
CA ILE A 79 0.64 -2.83 5.41
C ILE A 79 1.23 -1.93 6.50
N GLY A 80 0.44 -0.97 7.01
CA GLY A 80 0.84 -0.10 8.11
C GLY A 80 1.17 -0.85 9.40
N ARG A 81 0.34 -1.83 9.79
CA ARG A 81 0.61 -2.72 10.92
C ARG A 81 1.89 -3.53 10.72
N TRP A 82 2.06 -4.10 9.52
CA TRP A 82 3.27 -4.86 9.17
C TRP A 82 4.52 -3.98 9.29
N MET A 83 4.55 -2.81 8.63
CA MET A 83 5.68 -1.88 8.68
C MET A 83 6.03 -1.47 10.12
N LYS A 84 5.00 -1.15 10.92
CA LYS A 84 5.19 -0.80 12.34
C LYS A 84 5.78 -1.97 13.13
N SER A 85 5.32 -3.19 12.89
CA SER A 85 5.79 -4.39 13.59
C SER A 85 7.25 -4.75 13.24
N ARG A 86 7.71 -4.43 12.04
CA ARG A 86 9.06 -4.70 11.55
C ARG A 86 10.03 -3.54 11.74
N GLY A 87 9.51 -2.32 11.95
CA GLY A 87 10.32 -1.11 12.09
C GLY A 87 11.04 -0.70 10.80
N ASN A 88 10.56 -1.12 9.64
CA ASN A 88 11.28 -1.04 8.36
C ASN A 88 10.75 0.04 7.40
N ARG A 89 9.88 0.97 7.85
CA ARG A 89 9.30 2.02 6.99
C ARG A 89 10.36 2.80 6.20
N ARG A 90 11.52 3.06 6.80
CA ARG A 90 12.61 3.83 6.18
C ARG A 90 13.28 3.10 5.00
N ASP A 91 13.12 1.79 4.93
CA ASP A 91 13.73 0.95 3.90
C ASP A 91 12.77 0.69 2.72
N LEU A 92 11.59 1.30 2.74
CA LEU A 92 10.51 1.05 1.79
C LEU A 92 10.14 2.33 1.03
N VAL A 93 9.73 2.13 -0.22
CA VAL A 93 9.03 3.09 -1.07
C VAL A 93 7.56 2.66 -1.12
N ILE A 94 6.68 3.48 -0.55
CA ILE A 94 5.25 3.21 -0.49
C ILE A 94 4.52 4.10 -1.51
N ALA A 95 3.82 3.44 -2.44
CA ALA A 95 2.85 4.08 -3.31
C ALA A 95 1.43 3.78 -2.86
N THR A 96 0.59 4.81 -2.82
CA THR A 96 -0.87 4.63 -2.74
C THR A 96 -1.56 5.52 -3.76
N LYS A 97 -2.88 5.41 -3.89
CA LYS A 97 -3.66 6.03 -4.95
C LYS A 97 -4.97 6.56 -4.39
N VAL A 98 -5.51 7.55 -5.08
CA VAL A 98 -6.87 8.06 -4.91
C VAL A 98 -7.56 8.10 -6.26
N ARG A 99 -8.88 7.87 -6.28
CA ARG A 99 -9.85 8.28 -7.33
C ARG A 99 -11.10 7.44 -7.27
N GLY A 100 -10.97 6.16 -6.94
CA GLY A 100 -12.09 5.22 -6.94
C GLY A 100 -13.12 5.52 -5.85
N PRO A 101 -14.33 4.95 -5.97
CA PRO A 101 -15.36 5.14 -4.95
C PRO A 101 -15.02 4.36 -3.68
N MET A 102 -14.97 5.07 -2.55
CA MET A 102 -14.81 4.47 -1.23
C MET A 102 -16.12 3.89 -0.69
N GLY A 103 -16.03 3.21 0.45
CA GLY A 103 -17.14 2.52 1.06
C GLY A 103 -17.38 1.16 0.41
N GLU A 104 -18.04 0.27 1.14
CA GLU A 104 -18.33 -1.07 0.65
C GLU A 104 -19.12 -1.01 -0.67
N PHE A 105 -18.63 -1.70 -1.70
CA PHE A 105 -19.09 -1.63 -3.08
C PHE A 105 -19.20 -0.20 -3.64
N GLY A 106 -18.37 0.72 -3.16
CA GLY A 106 -18.37 2.12 -3.59
C GLY A 106 -19.56 2.94 -3.08
N ARG A 107 -20.26 2.48 -2.02
CA ARG A 107 -21.45 3.14 -1.48
C ARG A 107 -21.24 4.57 -1.00
N ASP A 108 -20.00 4.95 -0.69
CA ASP A 108 -19.65 6.33 -0.29
C ASP A 108 -19.17 7.19 -1.48
N GLY A 109 -19.24 6.71 -2.72
CA GLY A 109 -18.78 7.43 -3.91
C GLY A 109 -19.61 8.66 -4.29
N ARG A 110 -19.51 9.12 -5.55
CA ARG A 110 -20.11 10.40 -6.03
C ARG A 110 -21.63 10.53 -5.86
N LYS A 111 -22.34 9.42 -5.76
CA LYS A 111 -23.80 9.38 -5.60
C LYS A 111 -24.25 9.36 -4.13
N SER A 112 -23.30 9.41 -3.19
CA SER A 112 -23.57 9.43 -1.76
C SER A 112 -23.48 10.85 -1.20
N ILE A 113 -24.01 11.05 0.01
CA ILE A 113 -23.79 12.29 0.78
C ILE A 113 -22.31 12.47 1.20
N HIS A 114 -21.53 11.39 1.25
CA HIS A 114 -20.13 11.40 1.67
C HIS A 114 -19.18 11.88 0.56
N GLN A 115 -19.53 11.68 -0.73
CA GLN A 115 -18.77 12.15 -1.89
C GLN A 115 -17.28 11.73 -1.88
N ARG A 116 -16.99 10.49 -1.45
CA ARG A 116 -15.64 9.92 -1.30
C ARG A 116 -15.15 9.26 -2.59
N GLU A 117 -15.03 10.05 -3.67
CA GLU A 117 -14.58 9.60 -4.99
C GLU A 117 -14.05 10.78 -5.83
N GLY A 118 -13.15 10.49 -6.77
CA GLY A 118 -12.74 11.41 -7.83
C GLY A 118 -11.43 12.14 -7.55
N LEU A 119 -11.19 13.23 -8.30
CA LEU A 119 -9.93 13.98 -8.28
C LEU A 119 -10.14 15.46 -7.93
N SER A 120 -11.21 15.77 -7.19
CA SER A 120 -11.38 17.13 -6.67
C SER A 120 -10.26 17.43 -5.68
N ARG A 121 -9.77 18.68 -5.65
CA ARG A 121 -8.73 19.11 -4.70
C ARG A 121 -9.07 18.72 -3.25
N ARG A 122 -10.32 18.97 -2.84
CA ARG A 122 -10.81 18.63 -1.50
C ARG A 122 -10.67 17.13 -1.22
N TRP A 123 -11.11 16.28 -2.14
CA TRP A 123 -11.09 14.84 -1.93
C TRP A 123 -9.67 14.27 -1.98
N MET A 124 -8.83 14.71 -2.92
CA MET A 124 -7.43 14.24 -2.98
C MET A 124 -6.66 14.54 -1.68
N LEU A 125 -6.84 15.74 -1.11
CA LEU A 125 -6.20 16.09 0.17
C LEU A 125 -6.73 15.22 1.32
N GLN A 126 -8.05 15.06 1.44
CA GLN A 126 -8.63 14.24 2.49
C GLN A 126 -8.24 12.76 2.38
N ALA A 127 -8.27 12.20 1.16
CA ALA A 127 -7.89 10.82 0.91
C ALA A 127 -6.42 10.57 1.24
N CYS A 128 -5.53 11.53 0.95
CA CYS A 128 -4.12 11.45 1.29
C CYS A 128 -3.92 11.39 2.81
N GLU A 129 -4.55 12.29 3.56
CA GLU A 129 -4.53 12.30 5.03
C GLU A 129 -5.08 11.00 5.62
N ASP A 130 -6.16 10.47 5.04
CA ASP A 130 -6.73 9.21 5.50
C ASP A 130 -5.81 8.01 5.18
N SER A 131 -5.13 8.02 4.03
CA SER A 131 -4.12 7.01 3.68
C SER A 131 -2.91 7.06 4.61
N LEU A 132 -2.37 8.24 4.91
CA LEU A 132 -1.31 8.45 5.89
C LEU A 132 -1.69 7.87 7.26
N ARG A 133 -2.92 8.14 7.72
CA ARG A 133 -3.45 7.63 8.98
C ARG A 133 -3.57 6.11 8.99
N ARG A 134 -4.08 5.50 7.91
CA ARG A 134 -4.23 4.03 7.81
C ARG A 134 -2.88 3.33 7.73
N LEU A 135 -1.95 3.87 6.94
CA LEU A 135 -0.57 3.36 6.84
C LEU A 135 0.23 3.62 8.14
N GLY A 136 -0.16 4.60 8.95
CA GLY A 136 0.56 4.99 10.16
C GLY A 136 1.92 5.61 9.86
N VAL A 137 2.02 6.39 8.78
CA VAL A 137 3.25 7.02 8.29
C VAL A 137 3.06 8.53 8.15
N ASP A 138 4.16 9.27 8.12
CA ASP A 138 4.18 10.73 7.97
C ASP A 138 4.36 11.18 6.51
N HIS A 139 4.71 10.27 5.61
CA HIS A 139 4.84 10.53 4.18
C HIS A 139 4.53 9.31 3.31
N ILE A 140 4.11 9.60 2.08
CA ILE A 140 3.92 8.65 0.97
C ILE A 140 4.96 9.00 -0.11
N ASP A 141 5.69 8.02 -0.61
CA ASP A 141 6.78 8.24 -1.57
C ASP A 141 6.27 8.54 -2.99
N LEU A 142 5.09 8.00 -3.33
CA LEU A 142 4.40 8.21 -4.60
C LEU A 142 2.88 8.19 -4.40
N TYR A 143 2.17 9.23 -4.86
CA TYR A 143 0.73 9.39 -4.68
C TYR A 143 0.03 9.78 -6.00
#